data_AF-U9SYP3-F1
#
_entry.id   AF-U9SYP3-F1
#
_cell.length_a   1.000
_cell.length_b   1.000
_cell.length_c   1.000
_cell.angle_alpha   90.00
_cell.angle_beta   90.00
_cell.angle_gamma   90.00
#
_symmetry.space_group_name_H-M   'P 1'
#
loop_
_entity.id
_entity.type
_entity.pdbx_description
1 polymer ?
#
loop_
_entity_poly.entity_id
_entity_poly.type
_entity_poly.pdbx_seq_one_letter_code
_entity_poly.pdbx_strand_id
1 'polypeptide(L)'
;MVRRETFLSHTTFQLGQFVENGFLKTLFDKNPQQPVDKAQLLVDMFGESANLNNFAQQAAAMNIQPTTLSLLFSIALYASSRSWDNFATRAYTRFGDMGDSESECPSAEDEFGSTYISTPKTTPKPVHVTPPILPDVEMTPVDQT
;
A
#
# COMPACT_ATOMS: atom_id res chain seq x y z
N MET A 1 -16.79 -4.11 -14.06
CA MET A 1 -15.48 -3.44 -14.06
C MET A 1 -15.51 -2.05 -13.38
N VAL A 2 -16.43 -1.16 -13.80
CA VAL A 2 -16.57 0.24 -13.32
C VAL A 2 -16.52 0.43 -11.79
N ARG A 3 -17.23 -0.37 -10.98
CA ARG A 3 -17.32 -0.16 -9.52
C ARG A 3 -16.01 -0.35 -8.75
N ARG A 4 -15.13 -1.27 -9.19
CA ARG A 4 -13.81 -1.49 -8.58
C ARG A 4 -12.88 -0.32 -8.92
N GLU A 5 -12.87 0.07 -10.18
CA GLU A 5 -12.04 1.18 -10.66
C GLU A 5 -12.45 2.49 -10.02
N THR A 6 -13.75 2.75 -9.84
CA THR A 6 -14.23 3.94 -9.11
C THR A 6 -13.79 3.94 -7.64
N PHE A 7 -13.88 2.81 -6.94
CA PHE A 7 -13.43 2.72 -5.54
C PHE A 7 -11.91 2.89 -5.41
N LEU A 8 -11.13 2.22 -6.26
CA LEU A 8 -9.68 2.34 -6.26
C LEU A 8 -9.24 3.74 -6.69
N SER A 9 -9.89 4.32 -7.70
CA SER A 9 -9.64 5.70 -8.14
C SER A 9 -9.94 6.69 -7.03
N HIS A 10 -11.07 6.54 -6.32
CA HIS A 10 -11.43 7.43 -5.22
C HIS A 10 -10.47 7.29 -4.03
N THR A 11 -10.14 6.06 -3.64
CA THR A 11 -9.17 5.77 -2.57
C THR A 11 -7.77 6.32 -2.94
N THR A 12 -7.33 6.10 -4.18
CA THR A 12 -6.04 6.60 -4.67
C THR A 12 -6.03 8.12 -4.71
N PHE A 13 -7.11 8.75 -5.16
CA PHE A 13 -7.26 10.20 -5.16
C PHE A 13 -7.17 10.77 -3.74
N GLN A 14 -7.93 10.24 -2.79
CA GLN A 14 -7.91 10.69 -1.39
C GLN A 14 -6.53 10.52 -0.74
N LEU A 15 -5.87 9.37 -0.97
CA LEU A 15 -4.50 9.14 -0.48
C LEU A 15 -3.49 10.09 -1.14
N GLY A 16 -3.64 10.33 -2.44
CA GLY A 16 -2.84 11.30 -3.19
C GLY A 16 -2.98 12.71 -2.63
N GLN A 17 -4.18 13.11 -2.23
CA GLN A 17 -4.42 14.41 -1.61
C GLN A 17 -3.58 14.62 -0.35
N PHE A 18 -3.35 13.60 0.49
CA PHE A 18 -2.50 13.72 1.69
C PHE A 18 -1.02 14.02 1.37
N VAL A 19 -0.56 13.64 0.18
CA VAL A 19 0.78 13.94 -0.32
C VAL A 19 0.79 15.35 -0.93
N GLU A 20 -0.17 15.62 -1.82
CA GLU A 20 -0.25 16.88 -2.56
C GLU A 20 -0.47 18.09 -1.66
N ASN A 21 -1.37 17.97 -0.67
CA ASN A 21 -1.63 19.04 0.29
C ASN A 21 -0.54 19.17 1.38
N GLY A 22 0.50 18.33 1.33
CA GLY A 22 1.61 18.36 2.27
C GLY A 22 1.27 17.87 3.68
N PHE A 23 0.09 17.29 3.91
CA PHE A 23 -0.34 16.80 5.22
C PHE A 23 0.69 15.83 5.83
N LEU A 24 1.15 14.84 5.07
CA LEU A 24 2.17 13.90 5.56
C LEU A 24 3.50 14.58 5.88
N LYS A 25 3.89 15.58 5.07
CA LYS A 25 5.10 16.38 5.33
C LYS A 25 4.97 17.11 6.66
N THR A 26 3.84 17.74 6.93
CA THR A 26 3.57 18.45 8.19
C THR A 26 3.48 17.50 9.38
N LEU A 27 2.82 16.35 9.23
CA LEU A 27 2.65 15.36 10.30
C LEU A 27 3.99 14.73 10.75
N PHE A 28 4.91 14.54 9.81
CA PHE A 28 6.22 13.94 10.06
C PHE A 28 7.37 14.95 10.16
N ASP A 29 7.10 16.25 10.06
CA ASP A 29 8.13 17.27 10.25
C ASP A 29 8.74 17.13 11.66
N LYS A 30 10.08 17.23 11.71
CA LYS A 30 10.87 17.13 12.93
C LYS A 30 11.54 18.45 13.29
N ASN A 31 11.18 19.54 12.63
CA ASN A 31 11.75 20.85 12.90
C ASN A 31 11.50 21.27 14.37
N PRO A 32 12.55 21.35 15.20
CA PRO A 32 12.39 21.68 16.62
C PRO A 32 11.98 23.15 16.85
N GLN A 33 12.10 24.02 15.85
CA GLN A 33 11.71 25.44 15.96
C GLN A 33 10.22 25.70 15.70
N GLN A 34 9.52 24.76 15.06
CA GLN A 34 8.07 24.80 14.85
C GLN A 34 7.46 23.47 15.27
N PRO A 35 7.27 23.25 16.58
CA PRO A 35 6.61 22.04 17.05
C PRO A 35 5.15 22.02 16.55
N VAL A 36 4.82 20.98 15.81
CA VAL A 36 3.45 20.71 15.33
C VAL A 36 2.73 19.82 16.34
N ASP A 37 1.55 20.24 16.80
CA ASP A 37 0.67 19.36 17.55
C ASP A 37 0.04 18.32 16.61
N LYS A 38 0.58 17.11 16.67
CA LYS A 38 0.15 15.99 15.80
C LYS A 38 -1.23 15.48 16.13
N ALA A 39 -1.65 15.57 17.40
CA ALA A 39 -2.97 15.13 17.80
C ALA A 39 -4.02 16.09 17.22
N GLN A 40 -3.79 17.40 17.35
CA GLN A 40 -4.68 18.40 16.77
C GLN A 40 -4.73 18.29 15.24
N LEU A 41 -3.58 18.11 14.59
CA LEU A 41 -3.52 17.95 13.13
C LEU A 41 -4.34 16.75 12.63
N LEU A 42 -4.33 15.63 13.38
CA LEU A 42 -5.14 14.45 13.05
C LEU A 42 -6.64 14.72 13.26
N VAL A 43 -7.02 15.44 14.33
CA VAL A 43 -8.40 15.84 14.58
C VAL A 43 -8.91 16.80 13.50
N ASP A 44 -8.10 17.76 13.06
CA ASP A 44 -8.48 18.70 12.00
C ASP A 44 -8.73 17.97 10.67
N MET A 45 -7.99 16.89 10.40
CA MET A 45 -8.13 16.09 9.17
C MET A 45 -9.26 15.05 9.24
N PHE A 46 -9.42 14.36 10.37
CA PHE A 46 -10.30 13.18 10.51
C PHE A 46 -11.47 13.39 11.49
N GLY A 47 -11.60 14.60 12.04
CA GLY A 47 -12.63 14.99 13.01
C GLY A 47 -12.48 14.31 14.38
N GLU A 48 -13.56 14.33 15.15
CA GLU A 48 -13.62 13.78 16.51
C GLU A 48 -13.26 12.28 16.61
N SER A 49 -13.32 11.55 15.51
CA SER A 49 -12.91 10.14 15.47
C SER A 49 -11.41 9.95 15.72
N ALA A 50 -10.58 10.95 15.43
CA ALA A 50 -9.14 10.96 15.70
C ALA A 50 -8.78 11.57 17.06
N ASN A 51 -9.77 11.99 17.85
CA ASN A 51 -9.55 12.57 19.17
C ASN A 51 -9.11 11.48 20.16
N LEU A 52 -7.92 11.66 20.74
CA LEU A 52 -7.33 10.69 21.66
C LEU A 52 -8.17 10.47 22.93
N ASN A 53 -8.92 11.48 23.37
CA ASN A 53 -9.82 11.36 24.52
C ASN A 53 -10.96 10.40 24.23
N ASN A 54 -11.54 10.47 23.03
CA ASN A 54 -12.62 9.57 22.60
C ASN A 54 -12.10 8.13 22.53
N PHE A 55 -10.86 7.94 22.05
CA PHE A 55 -10.20 6.63 22.03
C PHE A 55 -10.01 6.05 23.44
N ALA A 56 -9.53 6.86 24.39
CA ALA A 56 -9.36 6.45 25.78
C ALA A 56 -10.70 6.13 26.46
N GLN A 57 -11.73 6.95 26.23
CA GLN A 57 -13.07 6.72 26.75
C GLN A 57 -13.67 5.42 26.19
N GLN A 58 -13.48 5.14 24.91
CA GLN A 58 -13.96 3.91 24.29
C GLN A 58 -13.26 2.67 24.88
N ALA A 59 -11.94 2.72 25.04
CA ALA A 59 -11.19 1.63 25.69
C ALA A 59 -11.67 1.38 27.12
N ALA A 60 -11.90 2.46 27.89
CA ALA A 60 -12.44 2.39 29.25
C ALA A 60 -13.87 1.81 29.29
N ALA A 61 -14.77 2.27 28.40
CA ALA A 61 -16.14 1.77 28.31
C ALA A 61 -16.18 0.26 27.97
N MET A 62 -15.20 -0.22 27.21
CA MET A 62 -15.03 -1.64 26.88
C MET A 62 -14.25 -2.44 27.94
N ASN A 63 -13.76 -1.79 29.01
CA ASN A 63 -12.92 -2.39 30.04
C ASN A 63 -11.66 -3.08 29.47
N ILE A 64 -11.01 -2.44 28.49
CA ILE A 64 -9.77 -2.92 27.87
C ILE A 64 -8.71 -1.83 27.82
N GLN A 65 -7.45 -2.21 27.60
CA GLN A 65 -6.39 -1.22 27.39
C GLN A 65 -6.48 -0.60 25.99
N PRO A 66 -6.08 0.68 25.82
CA PRO A 66 -6.03 1.33 24.51
C PRO A 66 -5.22 0.56 23.47
N THR A 67 -4.14 -0.12 23.88
CA THR A 67 -3.33 -0.99 23.00
C THR A 67 -4.11 -2.20 22.49
N THR A 68 -4.95 -2.81 23.33
CA THR A 68 -5.86 -3.90 22.92
C THR A 68 -6.90 -3.41 21.92
N LEU A 69 -7.44 -2.20 22.14
CA LEU A 69 -8.38 -1.58 21.21
C LEU A 69 -7.73 -1.32 19.84
N SER A 70 -6.50 -0.78 19.82
CA SER A 70 -5.72 -0.60 18.58
C SER A 70 -5.48 -1.91 17.84
N LEU A 71 -5.19 -2.99 18.57
CA LEU A 71 -4.99 -4.31 17.98
C LEU A 71 -6.28 -4.85 17.33
N LEU A 72 -7.44 -4.69 17.99
CA LEU A 72 -8.74 -5.06 17.44
C LEU A 72 -9.03 -4.31 16.13
N PHE A 73 -8.81 -3.00 16.09
CA PHE A 73 -8.95 -2.21 14.86
C PHE A 73 -8.00 -2.68 13.77
N SER A 74 -6.74 -2.99 14.11
CA SER A 74 -5.75 -3.48 13.16
C SER A 74 -6.16 -4.83 12.55
N ILE A 75 -6.69 -5.76 13.36
CA ILE A 75 -7.20 -7.06 12.90
C ILE A 75 -8.43 -6.86 12.01
N ALA A 76 -9.38 -6.01 12.43
CA ALA A 76 -10.57 -5.71 11.65
C ALA A 76 -10.24 -5.09 10.29
N LEU A 77 -9.29 -4.14 10.26
CA LEU A 77 -8.79 -3.52 9.04
C LEU A 77 -8.11 -4.54 8.13
N TYR A 78 -7.24 -5.40 8.68
CA TYR A 78 -6.60 -6.47 7.93
C TYR A 78 -7.61 -7.45 7.31
N ALA A 79 -8.58 -7.91 8.11
CA ALA A 79 -9.63 -8.80 7.65
C ALA A 79 -10.50 -8.13 6.57
N SER A 80 -10.86 -6.86 6.76
CA SER A 80 -11.62 -6.07 5.78
C SER A 80 -10.85 -5.93 4.47
N SER A 81 -9.56 -5.59 4.54
CA SER A 81 -8.68 -5.49 3.36
C SER A 81 -8.59 -6.83 2.61
N ARG A 82 -8.46 -7.96 3.30
CA ARG A 82 -8.43 -9.29 2.66
C ARG A 82 -9.79 -9.74 2.13
N SER A 83 -10.86 -9.35 2.80
CA SER A 83 -12.23 -9.64 2.35
C SER A 83 -12.55 -8.93 1.04
N TRP A 84 -11.92 -7.77 0.78
CA TRP A 84 -12.05 -7.05 -0.47
C TRP A 84 -11.57 -7.88 -1.66
N ASP A 85 -10.40 -8.53 -1.58
CA ASP A 85 -9.89 -9.40 -2.65
C ASP A 85 -10.88 -10.54 -2.98
N ASN A 86 -11.43 -11.16 -1.94
CA ASN A 86 -12.43 -12.24 -2.06
C ASN A 86 -13.77 -11.75 -2.63
N PHE A 87 -14.28 -10.63 -2.12
CA PHE A 87 -15.50 -10.00 -2.63
C PHE A 87 -15.34 -9.62 -4.08
N ALA A 88 -14.23 -8.99 -4.43
CA ALA A 88 -13.96 -8.52 -5.77
C ALA A 88 -13.82 -9.71 -6.73
N THR A 89 -13.17 -10.81 -6.33
CA THR A 89 -13.11 -12.04 -7.13
C THR A 89 -14.51 -12.61 -7.41
N ARG A 90 -15.33 -12.78 -6.36
CA ARG A 90 -16.69 -13.31 -6.50
C ARG A 90 -17.62 -12.40 -7.31
N ALA A 91 -17.51 -11.09 -7.15
CA ALA A 91 -18.29 -10.12 -7.91
C ALA A 91 -17.95 -10.17 -9.41
N TYR A 92 -16.67 -10.36 -9.78
CA TYR A 92 -16.26 -10.52 -11.17
C TYR A 92 -16.73 -11.85 -11.76
N THR A 93 -16.62 -12.96 -11.03
CA THR A 93 -17.17 -14.24 -11.50
C THR A 93 -18.69 -14.19 -11.67
N ARG A 94 -19.41 -13.48 -10.80
CA ARG A 94 -20.88 -13.42 -10.81
C ARG A 94 -21.45 -12.43 -11.83
N PHE A 95 -20.78 -11.30 -12.06
CA PHE A 95 -21.32 -10.17 -12.84
C PHE A 95 -20.36 -9.62 -13.90
N GLY A 96 -19.11 -10.09 -13.93
CA GLY A 96 -18.07 -9.67 -14.87
C GLY A 96 -17.89 -10.62 -16.05
N ASP A 97 -18.45 -11.82 -15.99
CA ASP A 97 -18.64 -12.71 -17.13
C ASP A 97 -19.83 -12.21 -17.98
N MET A 98 -19.68 -11.02 -18.55
CA MET A 98 -20.52 -10.58 -19.67
C MET A 98 -19.86 -11.16 -20.90
N GLY A 99 -20.37 -12.31 -21.33
CA GLY A 99 -19.72 -13.24 -22.24
C GLY A 99 -19.16 -12.61 -23.51
N ASP A 100 -18.22 -13.35 -24.10
CA ASP A 100 -17.77 -13.18 -25.47
C ASP A 100 -19.00 -13.08 -26.40
N SER A 101 -19.46 -11.85 -26.62
CA SER A 101 -20.29 -11.55 -27.79
C SER A 101 -19.28 -11.33 -28.90
N GLU A 102 -18.84 -12.45 -29.49
CA GLU A 102 -18.10 -12.51 -30.73
C GLU A 102 -18.94 -11.79 -31.80
N SER A 103 -18.87 -10.46 -31.88
CA SER A 103 -19.37 -9.76 -33.05
C SER A 103 -18.34 -9.98 -34.14
N GLU A 104 -18.56 -11.05 -34.90
CA GLU A 104 -17.88 -11.36 -36.15
C GLU A 104 -17.91 -10.10 -37.03
N CYS A 105 -16.78 -9.39 -37.10
CA CYS A 105 -16.61 -8.30 -38.05
C CYS A 105 -16.05 -8.88 -39.35
N PRO A 106 -16.82 -8.91 -40.45
CA PRO A 106 -16.24 -9.22 -41.74
C PRO A 106 -15.66 -7.91 -42.30
N SER A 107 -14.34 -7.76 -42.27
CA SER A 107 -13.61 -6.83 -43.15
C SER A 107 -12.18 -7.29 -43.22
N ALA A 108 -11.85 -7.99 -44.29
CA ALA A 108 -11.40 -7.43 -45.56
C ALA A 108 -9.88 -7.33 -45.52
N GLU A 109 -9.29 -8.30 -46.21
CA GLU A 109 -7.97 -8.25 -46.82
C GLU A 109 -7.45 -6.83 -47.02
N ASP A 110 -6.44 -6.44 -46.25
CA ASP A 110 -5.53 -5.38 -46.67
C ASP A 110 -4.11 -5.84 -46.38
N GLU A 111 -3.49 -6.33 -47.45
CA GLU A 111 -2.09 -6.65 -47.58
C GLU A 111 -1.29 -5.35 -47.49
N PHE A 112 -0.77 -5.02 -46.31
CA PHE A 112 0.28 -4.02 -46.20
C PHE A 112 1.50 -4.62 -45.50
N GLY A 113 2.51 -4.91 -46.31
CA GLY A 113 3.80 -5.43 -45.89
C GLY A 113 4.44 -4.53 -44.84
N SER A 114 4.60 -5.06 -43.64
CA SER A 114 5.39 -4.43 -42.59
C SER A 114 6.64 -5.27 -42.35
N THR A 115 7.75 -4.72 -42.80
CA THR A 115 9.11 -5.19 -42.59
C THR A 115 9.33 -5.57 -41.13
N TYR A 116 9.60 -6.85 -40.90
CA TYR A 116 10.06 -7.41 -39.64
C TYR A 116 11.36 -6.70 -39.21
N ILE A 117 11.29 -5.81 -38.22
CA ILE A 117 12.49 -5.49 -37.43
C ILE A 117 12.60 -6.56 -36.34
N SER A 118 13.31 -7.63 -36.65
CA SER A 118 13.74 -8.62 -35.67
C SER A 118 14.88 -8.02 -34.84
N THR A 119 14.58 -7.56 -33.62
CA THR A 119 15.63 -7.29 -32.63
C THR A 119 16.03 -8.60 -31.94
N PRO A 120 17.30 -9.02 -31.93
CA PRO A 120 17.73 -10.20 -31.20
C PRO A 120 17.72 -9.94 -29.69
N LYS A 121 17.07 -10.86 -28.96
CA LYS A 121 17.04 -10.92 -27.49
C LYS A 121 18.39 -11.45 -26.98
N THR A 122 19.26 -10.57 -26.50
CA THR A 122 20.48 -10.96 -25.78
C THR A 122 20.22 -10.94 -24.28
N THR A 123 20.19 -12.13 -23.67
CA THR A 123 20.16 -12.31 -22.21
C THR A 123 21.51 -11.89 -21.61
N PRO A 124 21.57 -10.97 -20.63
CA PRO A 124 22.82 -10.67 -19.93
C PRO A 124 23.26 -11.86 -19.07
N LYS A 125 24.53 -12.26 -19.15
CA LYS A 125 25.10 -13.32 -18.30
C LYS A 125 25.05 -12.89 -16.81
N PRO A 126 24.82 -13.82 -15.87
CA PRO A 126 24.86 -13.52 -14.44
C PRO A 126 26.28 -13.12 -14.04
N VAL A 127 26.42 -11.97 -13.38
CA VAL A 127 27.67 -11.56 -12.73
C VAL A 127 27.80 -12.36 -11.44
N HIS A 128 28.82 -13.20 -11.34
CA HIS A 128 29.15 -13.89 -10.09
C HIS A 128 29.74 -12.87 -9.12
N VAL A 129 28.93 -12.40 -8.16
CA VAL A 129 29.40 -11.54 -7.08
C VAL A 129 30.04 -12.43 -6.03
N THR A 130 31.37 -12.44 -5.95
CA THR A 130 32.06 -13.03 -4.80
C THR A 130 31.85 -12.11 -3.59
N PRO A 131 31.40 -12.61 -2.43
CA PRO A 131 31.24 -11.79 -1.23
C PRO A 131 32.58 -11.18 -0.79
N PRO A 132 32.60 -9.96 -0.23
CA PRO A 132 33.81 -9.41 0.37
C PRO A 132 34.22 -10.24 1.60
N ILE A 133 35.50 -10.61 1.64
CA ILE A 133 36.11 -11.30 2.79
C ILE A 133 36.24 -10.31 3.94
N LEU A 134 35.70 -10.66 5.11
CA LEU A 134 35.86 -9.90 6.34
C LEU A 134 37.25 -10.15 6.93
N PRO A 135 37.96 -9.13 7.46
CA PRO A 135 39.19 -9.36 8.21
C PRO A 135 38.85 -10.06 9.54
N ASP A 136 39.64 -11.08 9.88
CA ASP A 136 39.49 -11.76 11.17
C ASP A 136 39.76 -10.79 12.32
N VAL A 137 38.82 -10.74 13.27
CA VAL A 137 38.97 -10.01 14.53
C VAL A 137 39.93 -10.78 15.43
N GLU A 138 41.04 -10.15 15.78
CA GLU A 138 41.96 -10.64 16.82
C GLU A 138 41.32 -10.45 18.20
N MET A 139 41.00 -11.55 18.89
CA MET A 139 40.53 -11.51 20.27
C MET A 139 41.74 -11.42 21.20
N THR A 140 41.97 -10.25 21.79
CA THR A 140 42.92 -10.11 22.90
C THR A 140 42.42 -10.89 24.12
N PRO A 141 43.29 -11.62 24.84
CA PRO A 141 42.88 -12.43 25.98
C PRO A 141 42.40 -11.53 27.12
N VAL A 142 41.30 -11.94 27.75
CA VAL A 142 40.77 -11.33 28.97
C VAL A 142 41.74 -11.61 30.11
N ASP A 143 42.30 -10.55 30.70
CA ASP A 143 43.01 -10.63 31.98
C ASP A 143 42.00 -11.02 33.08
N GLN A 144 42.20 -12.19 33.66
CA GLN A 144 41.51 -12.61 34.88
C GLN A 144 42.23 -11.99 36.07
N THR A 145 41.53 -11.12 36.80
CA THR A 145 41.91 -10.72 38.17
C THR A 145 40.86 -11.26 39.14
#